data_AF-A0A924AXK1-F1
#
_entry.id   AF-A0A924AXK1-F1
#
_cell.length_a   1.000
_cell.length_b   1.000
_cell.length_c   1.000
_cell.angle_alpha   90.00
_cell.angle_beta   90.00
_cell.angle_gamma   90.00
#
_symmetry.space_group_name_H-M   'P 1'
#
loop_
_entity.id
_entity.type
_entity.pdbx_description
1 polymer ?
#
loop_
_entity_poly.entity_id
_entity_poly.type
_entity_poly.pdbx_seq_one_letter_code
_entity_poly.pdbx_strand_id
1 'polypeptide(L)'
;MKVAEESALIGQGKKMTIAIKPQAVVQQMESKIAAFYSSSELQKCVARSIQVLRDNQATVGFAESCTGGLLSNSFAKVSEVSDVFMGSVVTYANYVKVDILGVKDETLEKFGAVSVECAKEMSEQALILLKVSYAVAITGIAGPKGGSTEKPVGTVFISVSGITDADDNDAINEDSAISTLIFHHDFSALNTREEIHLPASIAANQNLQHFIEAHNR
;
A
#
# COMPACT_ATOMS: atom_id res chain seq x y z
N MET A 1 -39.22 18.62 14.24
CA MET A 1 -40.44 17.92 14.71
C MET A 1 -40.69 16.77 13.75
N LYS A 2 -40.30 15.55 14.14
CA LYS A 2 -41.16 14.39 14.44
C LYS A 2 -42.01 13.92 13.23
N VAL A 3 -41.64 12.79 12.60
CA VAL A 3 -42.29 11.43 12.58
C VAL A 3 -43.79 11.48 12.21
N ALA A 4 -44.42 10.60 11.44
CA ALA A 4 -44.16 9.26 10.89
C ALA A 4 -45.19 9.05 9.76
N GLU A 5 -45.10 7.96 8.99
CA GLU A 5 -46.12 6.89 9.00
C GLU A 5 -45.78 5.80 7.98
N GLU A 6 -45.40 4.66 8.52
CA GLU A 6 -45.62 3.35 7.92
C GLU A 6 -47.12 3.05 8.00
N SER A 7 -47.76 2.76 6.87
CA SER A 7 -49.09 2.14 6.88
C SER A 7 -49.12 1.03 5.83
N ALA A 8 -49.15 -0.21 6.29
CA ALA A 8 -49.46 -1.37 5.47
C ALA A 8 -50.95 -1.40 5.14
N LEU A 9 -51.30 -1.50 3.86
CA LEU A 9 -52.61 -1.95 3.39
C LEU A 9 -52.40 -2.90 2.21
N ILE A 10 -52.81 -4.15 2.44
CA ILE A 10 -52.83 -5.25 1.49
C ILE A 10 -53.98 -5.00 0.51
N GLY A 11 -53.70 -4.91 -0.80
CA GLY A 11 -54.74 -5.00 -1.84
C GLY A 11 -54.47 -4.15 -3.09
N GLN A 12 -54.45 -4.82 -4.24
CA GLN A 12 -54.21 -4.34 -5.61
C GLN A 12 -52.73 -4.10 -5.96
N GLY A 13 -52.18 -5.03 -6.75
CA GLY A 13 -50.80 -5.03 -7.19
C GLY A 13 -50.43 -3.76 -7.97
N LYS A 14 -49.89 -2.76 -7.25
CA LYS A 14 -49.08 -1.72 -7.86
C LYS A 14 -47.82 -2.40 -8.40
N LYS A 15 -47.71 -2.46 -9.73
CA LYS A 15 -46.46 -2.74 -10.42
C LYS A 15 -45.44 -1.71 -9.93
N MET A 16 -44.60 -2.11 -8.97
CA MET A 16 -43.53 -1.27 -8.46
C MET A 16 -42.43 -1.30 -9.52
N THR A 17 -42.58 -0.42 -10.51
CA THR A 17 -41.57 -0.23 -11.54
C THR A 17 -40.38 0.44 -10.89
N ILE A 18 -39.38 -0.35 -10.48
CA ILE A 18 -38.05 0.19 -10.17
C ILE A 18 -37.51 0.68 -11.50
N ALA A 19 -37.61 1.99 -11.74
CA ALA A 19 -36.96 2.62 -12.88
C ALA A 19 -35.45 2.57 -12.65
N ILE A 20 -34.82 1.46 -13.02
CA ILE A 20 -33.37 1.39 -13.07
C ILE A 20 -32.97 2.27 -14.25
N LYS A 21 -32.43 3.46 -13.97
CA LYS A 21 -31.89 4.34 -15.01
C LYS A 21 -30.76 3.56 -15.70
N PRO A 22 -30.81 3.33 -17.03
CA PRO A 22 -29.79 2.55 -17.75
C PRO A 22 -28.36 3.04 -17.48
N GLN A 23 -28.20 4.36 -17.28
CA GLN A 23 -26.92 4.98 -16.89
C GLN A 23 -26.36 4.48 -15.55
N ALA A 24 -27.20 4.20 -14.55
CA ALA A 24 -26.73 3.69 -13.26
C ALA A 24 -26.20 2.26 -13.37
N VAL A 25 -26.81 1.43 -14.24
CA VAL A 25 -26.32 0.06 -14.52
C VAL A 25 -25.03 0.10 -15.30
N VAL A 26 -24.96 0.93 -16.35
CA VAL A 26 -23.74 1.11 -17.14
C VAL A 26 -22.58 1.58 -16.27
N GLN A 27 -22.80 2.61 -15.44
CA GLN A 27 -21.79 3.13 -14.51
C GLN A 27 -21.34 2.07 -13.49
N GLN A 28 -22.27 1.25 -12.98
CA GLN A 28 -21.94 0.16 -12.07
C GLN A 28 -21.13 -0.96 -12.77
N MET A 29 -21.43 -1.25 -14.04
CA MET A 29 -20.68 -2.21 -14.85
C MET A 29 -19.28 -1.69 -15.18
N GLU A 30 -19.15 -0.43 -15.61
CA GLU A 30 -17.86 0.23 -15.86
C GLU A 30 -16.98 0.22 -14.60
N SER A 31 -17.55 0.56 -13.44
CA SER A 31 -16.85 0.50 -12.15
C SER A 31 -16.38 -0.93 -11.81
N LYS A 32 -17.22 -1.95 -12.00
CA LYS A 32 -16.83 -3.35 -11.76
C LYS A 32 -15.74 -3.83 -12.72
N ILE A 33 -15.82 -3.44 -13.99
CA ILE A 33 -14.82 -3.76 -15.01
C ILE A 33 -13.49 -3.10 -14.67
N ALA A 34 -13.48 -1.81 -14.31
CA ALA A 34 -12.28 -1.10 -13.89
C ALA A 34 -11.65 -1.72 -12.63
N ALA A 35 -12.47 -2.05 -11.63
CA ALA A 35 -12.01 -2.74 -10.42
C ALA A 35 -11.42 -4.12 -10.75
N PHE A 36 -12.05 -4.88 -11.65
CA PHE A 36 -11.53 -6.18 -12.09
C PHE A 36 -10.17 -6.04 -12.79
N TYR A 37 -10.04 -5.14 -13.78
CA TYR A 37 -8.77 -4.91 -14.46
C TYR A 37 -7.69 -4.47 -13.48
N SER A 38 -7.98 -3.52 -12.60
CA SER A 38 -7.01 -3.02 -11.63
C SER A 38 -6.59 -4.11 -10.63
N SER A 39 -7.52 -4.98 -10.22
CA SER A 39 -7.20 -6.15 -9.39
C SER A 39 -6.31 -7.16 -10.12
N SER A 40 -6.52 -7.33 -11.43
CA SER A 40 -5.70 -8.20 -12.27
C SER A 40 -4.28 -7.62 -12.47
N GLU A 41 -4.15 -6.30 -12.57
CA GLU A 41 -2.84 -5.64 -12.69
C GLU A 41 -2.03 -5.76 -11.40
N LEU A 42 -2.66 -5.56 -10.24
CA LEU A 42 -1.98 -5.80 -8.95
C LEU A 42 -1.49 -7.25 -8.83
N GLN A 43 -2.33 -8.23 -9.19
CA GLN A 43 -1.94 -9.64 -9.16
C GLN A 43 -0.73 -9.93 -10.06
N LYS A 44 -0.68 -9.37 -11.27
CA LYS A 44 0.47 -9.49 -12.17
C LYS A 44 1.74 -8.87 -11.57
N CYS A 45 1.62 -7.67 -10.99
CA CYS A 45 2.75 -7.00 -10.36
C CYS A 45 3.30 -7.78 -9.17
N VAL A 46 2.42 -8.31 -8.32
CA VAL A 46 2.79 -9.15 -7.17
C VAL A 46 3.50 -10.43 -7.64
N ALA A 47 2.92 -11.13 -8.64
CA ALA A 47 3.52 -12.33 -9.19
C ALA A 47 4.93 -12.07 -9.74
N ARG A 48 5.12 -10.93 -10.43
CA ARG A 48 6.44 -10.51 -10.92
C ARG A 48 7.41 -10.22 -9.78
N SER A 49 7.00 -9.48 -8.75
CA SER A 49 7.86 -9.20 -7.59
C SER A 49 8.30 -10.49 -6.89
N ILE A 50 7.38 -11.44 -6.69
CA ILE A 50 7.68 -12.75 -6.10
C ILE A 50 8.69 -13.50 -6.96
N GLN A 51 8.52 -13.51 -8.28
CA GLN A 51 9.48 -14.17 -9.18
C GLN A 51 10.86 -13.53 -9.09
N VAL A 52 10.93 -12.19 -9.13
CA VAL A 52 12.20 -11.46 -8.99
C VAL A 52 12.88 -11.78 -7.65
N LEU A 53 12.13 -11.84 -6.54
CA LEU A 53 12.68 -12.20 -5.24
C LEU A 53 13.23 -13.63 -5.23
N ARG A 54 12.49 -14.60 -5.79
CA ARG A 54 12.93 -16.00 -5.91
C ARG A 54 14.20 -16.15 -6.75
N ASP A 55 14.25 -15.45 -7.89
CA ASP A 55 15.42 -15.48 -8.78
C ASP A 55 16.69 -14.94 -8.09
N ASN A 56 16.52 -14.11 -7.06
CA ASN A 56 17.61 -13.53 -6.27
C ASN A 56 17.79 -14.18 -4.89
N GLN A 57 17.06 -15.28 -4.60
CA GLN A 57 17.05 -15.94 -3.28
C GLN A 57 16.80 -14.96 -2.12
N ALA A 58 16.01 -13.92 -2.38
CA ALA A 58 15.82 -12.79 -1.50
C ALA A 58 14.45 -12.81 -0.81
N THR A 59 14.38 -12.18 0.36
CA THR A 59 13.16 -12.01 1.12
C THR A 59 12.69 -10.56 1.15
N VAL A 60 11.40 -10.36 1.40
CA VAL A 60 10.77 -9.04 1.49
C VAL A 60 9.87 -8.91 2.70
N GLY A 61 9.86 -7.71 3.28
CA GLY A 61 8.93 -7.28 4.33
C GLY A 61 8.36 -5.90 4.05
N PHE A 62 7.23 -5.56 4.67
CA PHE A 62 6.55 -4.29 4.40
C PHE A 62 6.31 -3.44 5.66
N ALA A 63 6.32 -2.12 5.50
CA ALA A 63 5.77 -1.15 6.47
C ALA A 63 4.63 -0.36 5.81
N GLU A 64 3.40 -0.63 6.21
CA GLU A 64 2.22 -0.07 5.56
C GLU A 64 1.53 0.98 6.43
N SER A 65 1.31 2.18 5.88
CA SER A 65 0.41 3.16 6.47
C SER A 65 -0.86 3.28 5.61
N CYS A 66 -0.87 4.09 4.55
CA CYS A 66 -2.11 4.41 3.85
C CYS A 66 -2.77 3.22 3.14
N THR A 67 -2.03 2.17 2.76
CA THR A 67 -2.59 0.95 2.15
C THR A 67 -3.27 0.01 3.14
N GLY A 68 -3.05 0.18 4.45
CA GLY A 68 -3.74 -0.55 5.50
C GLY A 68 -3.63 -2.07 5.43
N GLY A 69 -2.54 -2.61 4.89
CA GLY A 69 -2.36 -4.06 4.71
C GLY A 69 -2.71 -4.58 3.32
N LEU A 70 -3.11 -3.73 2.37
CA LEU A 70 -3.44 -4.18 1.02
C LEU A 70 -2.24 -4.83 0.31
N LEU A 71 -1.03 -4.29 0.49
CA LEU A 71 0.17 -4.84 -0.15
C LEU A 71 0.50 -6.22 0.43
N SER A 72 0.59 -6.35 1.76
CA SER A 72 0.83 -7.64 2.43
C SER A 72 -0.24 -8.69 2.09
N ASN A 73 -1.52 -8.32 2.15
CA ASN A 73 -2.62 -9.22 1.78
C ASN A 73 -2.54 -9.66 0.31
N SER A 74 -2.02 -8.83 -0.59
CA SER A 74 -1.85 -9.19 -2.00
C SER A 74 -0.78 -10.27 -2.19
N PHE A 75 0.31 -10.22 -1.43
CA PHE A 75 1.34 -11.28 -1.40
C PHE A 75 0.79 -12.56 -0.77
N ALA A 76 0.11 -12.45 0.38
CA ALA A 76 -0.43 -13.60 1.13
C ALA A 76 -1.46 -14.45 0.34
N LYS A 77 -2.00 -13.94 -0.77
CA LYS A 77 -2.90 -14.68 -1.67
C LYS A 77 -2.18 -15.60 -2.65
N VAL A 78 -0.86 -15.48 -2.80
CA VAL A 78 -0.07 -16.32 -3.69
C VAL A 78 0.39 -17.56 -2.93
N SER A 79 0.18 -18.74 -3.52
CA SER A 79 0.64 -19.99 -2.92
C SER A 79 2.16 -20.02 -2.76
N GLU A 80 2.62 -20.68 -1.68
CA GLU A 80 4.04 -20.84 -1.33
C GLU A 80 4.80 -19.52 -1.16
N VAL A 81 4.13 -18.38 -0.95
CA VAL A 81 4.79 -17.06 -0.81
C VAL A 81 5.65 -16.93 0.45
N SER A 82 5.54 -17.86 1.40
CA SER A 82 6.34 -17.89 2.63
C SER A 82 7.84 -18.09 2.38
N ASP A 83 8.23 -18.48 1.17
CA ASP A 83 9.63 -18.54 0.76
C ASP A 83 10.27 -17.15 0.56
N VAL A 84 9.47 -16.13 0.23
CA VAL A 84 9.95 -14.76 -0.03
C VAL A 84 9.35 -13.70 0.88
N PHE A 85 8.13 -13.86 1.38
CA PHE A 85 7.44 -12.83 2.16
C PHE A 85 7.46 -13.15 3.65
N MET A 86 8.23 -12.37 4.44
CA MET A 86 8.42 -12.65 5.87
C MET A 86 7.38 -11.98 6.77
N GLY A 87 6.76 -10.88 6.31
CA GLY A 87 5.74 -10.20 7.09
C GLY A 87 5.58 -8.73 6.76
N SER A 88 4.69 -8.08 7.51
CA SER A 88 4.40 -6.66 7.38
C SER A 88 4.05 -6.05 8.73
N VAL A 89 4.39 -4.79 8.92
CA VAL A 89 3.96 -3.97 10.05
C VAL A 89 3.04 -2.87 9.53
N VAL A 90 1.78 -2.90 9.94
CA VAL A 90 0.82 -1.85 9.58
C VAL A 90 0.88 -0.73 10.64
N THR A 91 1.65 0.33 10.34
CA THR A 91 1.90 1.46 11.25
C THR A 91 0.96 2.64 10.98
N TYR A 92 -0.35 2.37 11.00
CA TYR A 92 -1.37 3.36 10.58
C TYR A 92 -1.38 4.64 11.43
N ALA A 93 -1.14 4.51 12.75
CA ALA A 93 -1.06 5.63 13.66
C ALA A 93 0.40 6.06 13.91
N ASN A 94 0.63 7.36 14.16
CA ASN A 94 1.96 7.91 14.38
C ASN A 94 2.70 7.22 15.53
N TYR A 95 2.04 7.01 16.68
CA TYR A 95 2.67 6.32 17.81
C TYR A 95 3.10 4.88 17.44
N VAL A 96 2.38 4.19 16.54
CA VAL A 96 2.77 2.85 16.08
C VAL A 96 4.01 2.92 15.19
N LYS A 97 4.18 3.99 14.40
CA LYS A 97 5.42 4.23 13.63
C LYS A 97 6.61 4.36 14.57
N VAL A 98 6.43 5.04 15.71
CA VAL A 98 7.49 5.27 16.70
C VAL A 98 7.74 4.00 17.51
N ASP A 99 6.72 3.50 18.20
CA ASP A 99 6.85 2.44 19.21
C ASP A 99 7.21 1.07 18.63
N ILE A 100 6.69 0.74 17.44
CA ILE A 100 6.87 -0.58 16.83
C ILE A 100 7.97 -0.56 15.78
N LEU A 101 7.98 0.49 14.96
CA LEU A 101 8.87 0.58 13.82
C LEU A 101 10.07 1.52 14.07
N GLY A 102 10.18 2.20 15.21
CA GLY A 102 11.35 3.02 15.51
C GLY A 102 11.53 4.25 14.61
N VAL A 103 10.46 4.74 13.98
CA VAL A 103 10.47 6.06 13.32
C VAL A 103 10.70 7.13 14.38
N LYS A 104 11.57 8.09 14.10
CA LYS A 104 11.94 9.12 15.09
C LYS A 104 10.78 10.10 15.30
N ASP A 105 10.55 10.46 16.56
CA ASP A 105 9.59 11.52 16.90
C ASP A 105 9.92 12.83 16.18
N GLU A 106 11.22 13.19 16.10
CA GLU A 106 11.66 14.41 15.44
C GLU A 106 11.34 14.42 13.93
N THR A 107 11.31 13.24 13.30
CA THR A 107 10.94 13.10 11.89
C THR A 107 9.46 13.43 11.69
N LEU A 108 8.60 12.90 12.56
CA LEU A 108 7.17 13.18 12.52
C LEU A 108 6.86 14.64 12.87
N GLU A 109 7.57 15.23 13.82
CA GLU A 109 7.40 16.63 14.21
C GLU A 109 7.82 17.62 13.11
N LYS A 110 8.96 17.37 12.46
CA LYS A 110 9.53 18.30 11.46
C LYS A 110 8.94 18.14 10.07
N PHE A 111 8.72 16.90 9.63
CA PHE A 111 8.38 16.61 8.23
C PHE A 111 6.95 16.04 8.08
N GLY A 112 6.39 15.51 9.16
CA GLY A 112 5.09 14.83 9.19
C GLY A 112 5.18 13.38 8.71
N ALA A 113 4.12 12.62 8.97
CA ALA A 113 4.06 11.19 8.61
C ALA A 113 4.05 10.93 7.10
N VAL A 114 3.68 11.92 6.28
CA VAL A 114 3.70 11.84 4.82
C VAL A 114 4.84 12.70 4.31
N SER A 115 6.04 12.11 4.33
CA SER A 115 7.29 12.74 3.91
C SER A 115 8.29 11.70 3.42
N VAL A 116 9.34 12.19 2.77
CA VAL A 116 10.47 11.38 2.28
C VAL A 116 11.21 10.75 3.47
N GLU A 117 11.43 11.52 4.53
CA GLU A 117 12.14 11.12 5.75
C GLU A 117 11.37 10.01 6.49
N CYS A 118 10.06 10.19 6.68
CA CYS A 118 9.23 9.18 7.32
C CYS A 118 9.19 7.88 6.49
N ALA A 119 9.07 7.97 5.17
CA ALA A 119 9.10 6.77 4.31
C ALA A 119 10.44 6.03 4.45
N LYS A 120 11.57 6.75 4.35
CA LYS A 120 12.92 6.20 4.52
C LYS A 120 13.07 5.46 5.85
N GLU A 121 12.74 6.12 6.97
CA GLU A 121 12.86 5.50 8.28
C GLU A 121 11.95 4.27 8.41
N MET A 122 10.73 4.33 7.86
CA MET A 122 9.83 3.18 7.86
C MET A 122 10.41 1.96 7.13
N SER A 123 11.02 2.13 5.95
CA SER A 123 11.58 0.99 5.21
C SER A 123 12.88 0.47 5.82
N GLU A 124 13.76 1.36 6.27
CA GLU A 124 15.02 0.97 6.91
C GLU A 124 14.78 0.19 8.20
N GLN A 125 13.82 0.63 9.01
CA GLN A 125 13.49 -0.08 10.24
C GLN A 125 12.70 -1.37 9.98
N ALA A 126 11.86 -1.41 8.95
CA ALA A 126 11.19 -2.66 8.56
C ALA A 126 12.20 -3.72 8.10
N LEU A 127 13.26 -3.31 7.39
CA LEU A 127 14.35 -4.18 6.95
C LEU A 127 15.00 -4.88 8.14
N ILE A 128 15.35 -4.10 9.17
CA ILE A 128 16.02 -4.58 10.39
C ILE A 128 15.06 -5.43 11.23
N LEU A 129 13.85 -4.92 11.49
CA LEU A 129 12.86 -5.57 12.35
C LEU A 129 12.41 -6.92 11.80
N LEU A 130 12.16 -7.00 10.49
CA LEU A 130 11.67 -8.22 9.84
C LEU A 130 12.80 -9.14 9.37
N LYS A 131 14.06 -8.68 9.42
CA LYS A 131 15.25 -9.41 8.98
C LYS A 131 15.11 -9.94 7.56
N VAL A 132 14.83 -9.02 6.65
CA VAL A 132 14.56 -9.31 5.23
C VAL A 132 15.64 -8.71 4.34
N SER A 133 15.82 -9.27 3.14
CA SER A 133 16.75 -8.74 2.14
C SER A 133 16.33 -7.36 1.65
N TYR A 134 15.01 -7.16 1.49
CA TYR A 134 14.42 -5.90 1.06
C TYR A 134 13.21 -5.52 1.91
N ALA A 135 13.00 -4.23 2.13
CA ALA A 135 11.83 -3.71 2.80
C ALA A 135 11.18 -2.58 2.01
N VAL A 136 9.85 -2.61 1.90
CA VAL A 136 9.08 -1.56 1.23
C VAL A 136 8.20 -0.84 2.24
N ALA A 137 8.28 0.48 2.28
CA ALA A 137 7.37 1.30 3.08
C ALA A 137 6.44 2.15 2.22
N ILE A 138 5.21 2.35 2.68
CA ILE A 138 4.21 3.18 2.02
C ILE A 138 3.56 4.13 3.03
N THR A 139 3.70 5.43 2.80
CA THR A 139 2.99 6.47 3.54
C THR A 139 2.38 7.51 2.60
N GLY A 140 1.17 7.97 2.89
CA GLY A 140 0.44 8.83 1.96
C GLY A 140 -0.91 9.32 2.47
N ILE A 141 -1.52 10.22 1.70
CA ILE A 141 -2.81 10.83 2.00
C ILE A 141 -3.86 10.23 1.06
N ALA A 142 -4.51 9.14 1.49
CA ALA A 142 -5.54 8.45 0.69
C ALA A 142 -6.91 9.19 0.64
N GLY A 143 -7.07 10.29 1.37
CA GLY A 143 -8.30 11.09 1.33
C GLY A 143 -9.50 10.50 2.10
N PRO A 144 -10.70 11.06 1.89
CA PRO A 144 -11.01 12.25 1.10
C PRO A 144 -10.59 13.57 1.80
N LYS A 145 -10.07 13.51 3.02
CA LYS A 145 -9.55 14.65 3.80
C LYS A 145 -8.08 14.42 4.15
N GLY A 146 -7.44 15.41 4.75
CA GLY A 146 -6.05 15.34 5.24
C GLY A 146 -5.01 15.86 4.25
N GLY A 147 -5.42 16.23 3.03
CA GLY A 147 -4.58 16.94 2.08
C GLY A 147 -4.44 18.43 2.41
N SER A 148 -3.40 19.03 1.87
CA SER A 148 -3.12 20.47 1.86
C SER A 148 -2.78 20.93 0.44
N THR A 149 -2.61 22.24 0.22
CA THR A 149 -2.14 22.75 -1.07
C THR A 149 -0.75 22.23 -1.44
N GLU A 150 0.11 21.99 -0.46
CA GLU A 150 1.48 21.51 -0.66
C GLU A 150 1.55 19.98 -0.78
N LYS A 151 0.69 19.26 -0.06
CA LYS A 151 0.58 17.79 -0.06
C LYS A 151 -0.89 17.40 -0.26
N PRO A 152 -1.41 17.41 -1.51
CA PRO A 152 -2.81 17.11 -1.77
C PRO A 152 -3.19 15.66 -1.39
N VAL A 153 -4.49 15.39 -1.35
CA VAL A 153 -4.98 14.00 -1.38
C VAL A 153 -4.39 13.33 -2.63
N GLY A 154 -3.89 12.10 -2.48
CA GLY A 154 -3.18 11.37 -3.53
C GLY A 154 -1.65 11.46 -3.43
N THR A 155 -1.09 12.32 -2.58
CA THR A 155 0.36 12.31 -2.30
C THR A 155 0.76 11.03 -1.57
N VAL A 156 1.64 10.24 -2.17
CA VAL A 156 2.17 9.00 -1.60
C VAL A 156 3.69 8.96 -1.77
N PHE A 157 4.39 8.65 -0.68
CA PHE A 157 5.81 8.31 -0.68
C PHE A 157 5.97 6.82 -0.48
N ILE A 158 6.79 6.21 -1.33
CA ILE A 158 7.16 4.81 -1.26
C ILE A 158 8.67 4.75 -1.16
N SER A 159 9.20 4.01 -0.20
CA SER A 159 10.63 3.74 -0.12
C SER A 159 10.90 2.25 -0.22
N VAL A 160 12.04 1.91 -0.81
CA VAL A 160 12.58 0.55 -0.87
C VAL A 160 13.97 0.59 -0.30
N SER A 161 14.20 -0.18 0.75
CA SER A 161 15.51 -0.36 1.38
C SER A 161 16.00 -1.78 1.14
N GLY A 162 17.30 -1.95 0.96
CA GLY A 162 17.94 -3.25 0.81
C GLY A 162 19.36 -3.23 1.35
N ILE A 163 19.85 -4.40 1.74
CA ILE A 163 21.21 -4.58 2.26
C ILE A 163 22.17 -4.72 1.09
N THR A 164 23.26 -3.95 1.10
CA THR A 164 24.24 -3.96 -0.01
C THR A 164 25.48 -4.81 0.26
N ASP A 165 25.72 -5.19 1.52
CA ASP A 165 27.00 -5.75 1.97
C ASP A 165 26.86 -7.14 2.63
N ALA A 166 25.71 -7.80 2.47
CA ALA A 166 25.49 -9.10 3.12
C ALA A 166 26.25 -10.23 2.40
N ASP A 167 27.33 -10.71 3.01
CA ASP A 167 27.76 -12.09 2.81
C ASP A 167 26.62 -13.02 3.32
N ASP A 168 26.26 -14.02 2.52
CA ASP A 168 25.07 -14.90 2.60
C ASP A 168 24.75 -15.56 3.98
N ASN A 169 25.53 -15.33 5.03
CA ASN A 169 25.38 -15.95 6.35
C ASN A 169 25.43 -15.02 7.56
N ASP A 170 25.69 -13.71 7.40
CA ASP A 170 25.71 -12.81 8.55
C ASP A 170 24.31 -12.29 8.87
N ALA A 171 23.94 -12.39 10.15
CA ALA A 171 22.69 -11.84 10.64
C ALA A 171 22.67 -10.33 10.40
N ILE A 172 21.63 -9.86 9.72
CA ILE A 172 21.32 -8.43 9.54
C ILE A 172 21.45 -7.74 10.90
N ASN A 173 22.39 -6.80 10.99
CA ASN A 173 22.70 -6.04 12.19
C ASN A 173 22.66 -4.54 11.87
N GLU A 174 22.69 -3.71 12.91
CA GLU A 174 22.61 -2.24 12.77
C GLU A 174 23.76 -1.63 11.96
N ASP A 175 24.87 -2.36 11.78
CA ASP A 175 26.06 -1.92 11.04
C ASP A 175 26.05 -2.34 9.56
N SER A 176 25.04 -3.10 9.12
CA SER A 176 24.90 -3.51 7.71
C SER A 176 24.66 -2.29 6.83
N ALA A 177 25.39 -2.16 5.71
CA ALA A 177 25.15 -1.04 4.80
C ALA A 177 23.77 -1.19 4.13
N ILE A 178 22.96 -0.14 4.28
CA ILE A 178 21.61 -0.08 3.72
C ILE A 178 21.61 0.94 2.57
N SER A 179 21.15 0.49 1.40
CA SER A 179 20.77 1.37 0.30
C SER A 179 19.26 1.58 0.33
N THR A 180 18.83 2.83 0.13
CA THR A 180 17.41 3.19 0.10
C THR A 180 17.10 4.07 -1.11
N LEU A 181 16.10 3.69 -1.90
CA LEU A 181 15.48 4.54 -2.92
C LEU A 181 14.09 4.98 -2.47
N ILE A 182 13.73 6.22 -2.79
CA ILE A 182 12.45 6.82 -2.40
C ILE A 182 11.77 7.40 -3.64
N PHE A 183 10.49 7.12 -3.77
CA PHE A 183 9.66 7.44 -4.92
C PHE A 183 8.48 8.28 -4.45
N HIS A 184 8.27 9.42 -5.08
CA HIS A 184 7.11 10.27 -4.88
C HIS A 184 6.09 10.00 -5.99
N HIS A 185 4.88 9.61 -5.59
CA HIS A 185 3.76 9.34 -6.49
C HIS A 185 2.63 10.32 -6.23
N ASP A 186 2.09 10.89 -7.31
CA ASP A 186 0.95 11.80 -7.29
C ASP A 186 -0.29 11.10 -7.86
N PHE A 187 -1.22 10.76 -6.97
CA PHE A 187 -2.53 10.18 -7.31
C PHE A 187 -3.68 11.18 -7.12
N SER A 188 -3.42 12.50 -7.18
CA SER A 188 -4.41 13.54 -6.90
C SER A 188 -5.60 13.58 -7.87
N ALA A 189 -5.51 12.90 -9.01
CA ALA A 189 -6.64 12.67 -9.90
C ALA A 189 -7.70 11.70 -9.33
N LEU A 190 -7.37 10.97 -8.25
CA LEU A 190 -8.21 9.98 -7.59
C LEU A 190 -8.81 10.57 -6.31
N ASN A 191 -10.05 10.21 -6.00
CA ASN A 191 -10.84 10.95 -5.01
C ASN A 191 -11.26 10.10 -3.81
N THR A 192 -11.10 8.78 -3.87
CA THR A 192 -11.44 7.85 -2.80
C THR A 192 -10.24 7.08 -2.29
N ARG A 193 -10.35 6.58 -1.06
CA ARG A 193 -9.31 5.77 -0.41
C ARG A 193 -9.03 4.52 -1.22
N GLU A 194 -10.10 3.83 -1.61
CA GLU A 194 -10.03 2.60 -2.40
C GLU A 194 -9.35 2.84 -3.75
N GLU A 195 -9.61 3.97 -4.40
CA GLU A 195 -8.94 4.34 -5.66
C GLU A 195 -7.45 4.60 -5.48
N ILE A 196 -6.99 5.11 -4.33
CA ILE A 196 -5.57 5.43 -4.09
C ILE A 196 -4.78 4.20 -3.59
N HIS A 197 -5.38 3.34 -2.75
CA HIS A 197 -4.66 2.21 -2.16
C HIS A 197 -4.13 1.23 -3.21
N LEU A 198 -4.93 0.96 -4.24
CA LEU A 198 -4.60 0.01 -5.30
C LEU A 198 -3.41 0.45 -6.17
N PRO A 199 -3.40 1.64 -6.81
CA PRO A 199 -2.26 2.11 -7.57
C PRO A 199 -1.03 2.36 -6.69
N ALA A 200 -1.19 2.76 -5.42
CA ALA A 200 -0.06 2.83 -4.49
C ALA A 200 0.58 1.45 -4.25
N SER A 201 -0.22 0.39 -4.13
CA SER A 201 0.27 -0.99 -3.98
C SER A 201 0.92 -1.53 -5.26
N ILE A 202 0.39 -1.15 -6.43
CA ILE A 202 1.00 -1.46 -7.74
C ILE A 202 2.37 -0.75 -7.88
N ALA A 203 2.41 0.54 -7.59
CA ALA A 203 3.64 1.33 -7.62
C ALA A 203 4.69 0.78 -6.66
N ALA A 204 4.29 0.32 -5.47
CA ALA A 204 5.21 -0.29 -4.51
C ALA A 204 5.88 -1.55 -5.06
N ASN A 205 5.13 -2.41 -5.75
CA ASN A 205 5.70 -3.58 -6.43
C ASN A 205 6.68 -3.18 -7.55
N GLN A 206 6.32 -2.20 -8.37
CA GLN A 206 7.17 -1.73 -9.47
C GLN A 206 8.46 -1.09 -8.94
N ASN A 207 8.38 -0.30 -7.87
CA ASN A 207 9.53 0.31 -7.22
C ASN A 207 10.47 -0.75 -6.62
N LEU A 208 9.92 -1.81 -6.02
CA LEU A 208 10.71 -2.94 -5.51
C LEU A 208 11.46 -3.64 -6.65
N GLN A 209 10.76 -3.97 -7.73
CA GLN A 209 11.37 -4.59 -8.91
C GLN A 209 12.48 -3.73 -9.48
N HIS A 210 12.24 -2.42 -9.64
CA HIS A 210 13.23 -1.47 -10.11
C HIS A 210 14.47 -1.40 -9.20
N PHE A 211 14.26 -1.37 -7.87
CA PHE A 211 15.34 -1.36 -6.90
C PHE A 211 16.23 -2.59 -7.05
N ILE A 212 15.64 -3.79 -7.09
CA ILE A 212 16.38 -5.05 -7.22
C ILE A 212 17.14 -5.09 -8.55
N GLU A 213 16.48 -4.74 -9.65
CA GLU A 213 17.09 -4.70 -10.99
C GLU A 213 18.23 -3.69 -11.11
N ALA A 214 18.25 -2.63 -10.29
CA ALA A 214 19.31 -1.63 -10.27
C ALA A 214 20.51 -2.04 -9.42
N HIS A 215 20.31 -2.84 -8.37
CA HIS A 215 21.39 -3.30 -7.47
C HIS A 215 22.06 -4.60 -7.95
N ASN A 216 21.44 -5.31 -8.89
CA ASN A 216 22.01 -6.50 -9.52
C ASN A 216 22.91 -6.22 -10.75
N ARG A 217 23.18 -4.94 -11.07
CA ARG A 217 24.01 -4.52 -12.20
C ARG A 217 25.32 -3.92 -11.72
#